data_AF-A0A485C3K1-F1
#
_entry.id   AF-A0A485C3K1-F1
#
_cell.length_a   1.000
_cell.length_b   1.000
_cell.length_c   1.000
_cell.angle_alpha   90.00
_cell.angle_beta   90.00
_cell.angle_gamma   90.00
#
_symmetry.space_group_name_H-M   'P 1'
#
loop_
_entity.id
_entity.type
_entity.pdbx_description
1 polymer ?
#
loop_
_entity_poly.entity_id
_entity_poly.type
_entity_poly.pdbx_seq_one_letter_code
_entity_poly.pdbx_strand_id
1 'polypeptide(L)'
;MIPETREFEFSKPSALFRCHITKNRDYACFFSANSAQKPALYDTADATANSRINSRLPYIFLLSRIAHHLKLIQRENIGTTKDRRLLELELNTWVRGLVTEMTDPVTNFRLLTRCAMQKWWWKTLQTTRAFSA
;
A
#
# COMPACT_ATOMS: atom_id res chain seq x y z
N MET A 1 27.81 -2.56 -15.28
CA MET A 1 26.43 -2.84 -15.73
C MET A 1 25.94 -4.10 -15.02
N ILE A 2 24.80 -4.05 -14.33
CA ILE A 2 24.27 -5.17 -13.53
C ILE A 2 23.29 -5.99 -14.40
N PRO A 3 23.43 -7.33 -14.49
CA PRO A 3 22.51 -8.18 -15.23
C PRO A 3 21.22 -8.45 -14.44
N GLU A 4 20.09 -8.64 -15.16
CA GLU A 4 18.75 -8.82 -14.60
C GLU A 4 18.64 -10.00 -13.61
N THR A 5 19.41 -11.07 -13.81
CA THR A 5 19.45 -12.21 -12.89
C THR A 5 20.02 -11.84 -11.52
N ARG A 6 21.06 -11.01 -11.50
CA ARG A 6 21.60 -10.46 -10.25
C ARG A 6 20.57 -9.51 -9.62
N GLU A 7 19.79 -8.77 -10.41
CA GLU A 7 18.67 -7.94 -9.90
C GLU A 7 17.67 -8.73 -9.05
N PHE A 8 17.31 -9.94 -9.47
CA PHE A 8 16.37 -10.77 -8.73
C PHE A 8 16.96 -11.32 -7.41
N GLU A 9 18.23 -11.71 -7.40
CA GLU A 9 18.89 -12.28 -6.22
C GLU A 9 19.01 -11.28 -5.08
N PHE A 10 19.36 -10.03 -5.40
CA PHE A 10 19.46 -8.97 -4.40
C PHE A 10 18.10 -8.44 -3.92
N SER A 11 17.01 -8.72 -4.64
CA SER A 11 15.65 -8.39 -4.19
C SER A 11 15.16 -9.32 -3.05
N LYS A 12 15.80 -10.49 -2.87
CA LYS A 12 15.34 -11.53 -1.92
C LYS A 12 15.74 -11.28 -0.46
N PRO A 13 16.83 -10.56 -0.16
CA PRO A 13 17.03 -10.05 1.20
C PRO A 13 17.54 -8.60 1.20
N SER A 14 16.80 -7.69 1.86
CA SER A 14 17.34 -6.46 2.46
C SER A 14 17.92 -5.33 1.57
N ALA A 15 17.77 -5.36 0.24
CA ALA A 15 18.17 -4.21 -0.60
C ALA A 15 17.02 -3.20 -0.76
N LEU A 16 17.16 -2.03 -0.12
CA LEU A 16 16.13 -0.98 -0.04
C LEU A 16 15.73 -0.36 -1.38
N PHE A 17 16.64 -0.23 -2.35
CA PHE A 17 16.36 0.35 -3.66
C PHE A 17 17.36 -0.15 -4.70
N ARG A 18 16.87 -0.59 -5.86
CA ARG A 18 17.70 -1.09 -6.97
C ARG A 18 17.54 -0.19 -8.18
N CYS A 19 18.63 0.46 -8.57
CA CYS A 19 18.72 1.34 -9.73
C CYS A 19 19.24 0.55 -10.93
N HIS A 20 18.43 0.42 -11.98
CA HIS A 20 18.87 -0.07 -13.27
C HIS A 20 19.28 1.11 -14.15
N ILE A 21 20.53 1.11 -14.59
CA ILE A 21 21.03 2.04 -15.59
C ILE A 21 20.75 1.41 -16.96
N THR A 22 19.88 2.05 -17.73
CA THR A 22 19.49 1.56 -19.06
C THR A 22 20.69 1.63 -20.00
N LYS A 23 20.95 0.58 -20.79
CA LYS A 23 22.02 0.62 -21.81
C LYS A 23 21.78 1.81 -22.74
N ASN A 24 22.80 2.65 -22.92
CA ASN A 24 22.82 3.75 -23.89
C ASN A 24 21.83 4.90 -23.61
N ARG A 25 21.41 5.08 -22.35
CA ARG A 25 20.62 6.24 -21.90
C ARG A 25 21.09 6.69 -20.52
N ASP A 26 21.14 8.00 -20.29
CA ASP A 26 21.54 8.61 -19.00
C ASP A 26 20.40 8.58 -17.94
N TYR A 27 19.54 7.55 -17.99
CA TYR A 27 18.42 7.39 -17.07
C TYR A 27 18.56 6.13 -16.22
N ALA A 28 18.33 6.34 -14.93
CA ALA A 28 18.25 5.34 -13.89
C ALA A 28 16.79 5.08 -13.54
N CYS A 29 16.34 3.82 -13.56
CA CYS A 29 14.99 3.43 -13.16
C CYS A 29 15.01 2.52 -11.93
N PHE A 30 14.10 2.77 -10.99
CA PHE A 30 13.87 1.89 -9.85
C PHE A 30 12.76 0.89 -10.17
N PHE A 31 13.11 -0.37 -10.39
CA PHE A 31 12.14 -1.42 -10.69
C PHE A 31 11.47 -1.99 -9.42
N SER A 32 12.16 -1.95 -8.28
CA SER A 32 11.64 -2.45 -7.01
C SER A 32 12.03 -1.57 -5.84
N ALA A 33 11.08 -1.44 -4.89
CA ALA A 33 11.23 -0.68 -3.65
C ALA A 33 10.66 -1.54 -2.51
N ASN A 34 11.47 -2.47 -2.03
CA ASN A 34 11.13 -3.32 -0.88
C ASN A 34 11.78 -2.75 0.38
N SER A 35 11.10 -2.91 1.51
CA SER A 35 11.65 -2.58 2.83
C SER A 35 12.73 -3.58 3.22
N ALA A 36 13.53 -3.24 4.25
CA ALA A 36 14.45 -4.17 4.88
C ALA A 36 13.73 -5.31 5.64
N GLN A 37 12.41 -5.20 5.84
CA GLN A 37 11.60 -6.23 6.48
C GLN A 37 11.53 -7.50 5.62
N LYS A 38 11.99 -8.62 6.19
CA LYS A 38 11.79 -9.95 5.60
C LYS A 38 10.34 -10.40 5.82
N PRO A 39 9.56 -10.71 4.77
CA PRO A 39 8.19 -11.17 4.93
C PRO A 39 8.19 -12.53 5.64
N ALA A 40 7.43 -12.62 6.74
CA ALA A 40 7.23 -13.88 7.45
C ALA A 40 6.37 -14.83 6.60
N LEU A 41 6.72 -16.12 6.67
CA LEU A 41 5.92 -17.20 6.08
C LEU A 41 4.89 -17.63 7.12
N TYR A 42 3.63 -17.65 6.72
CA TYR A 42 2.50 -18.10 7.54
C TYR A 42 1.89 -19.35 6.89
N ASP A 43 1.19 -20.14 7.69
CA ASP A 43 0.54 -21.38 7.22
C ASP A 43 -0.57 -21.11 6.19
N THR A 44 -1.21 -19.94 6.27
CA THR A 44 -2.19 -19.51 5.27
C THR A 44 -1.54 -18.70 4.15
N ALA A 45 -1.90 -19.05 2.91
CA ALA A 45 -1.40 -18.36 1.72
C ALA A 45 -1.74 -16.85 1.73
N ASP A 46 -2.89 -16.50 2.30
CA ASP A 46 -3.34 -15.10 2.40
C ASP A 46 -2.53 -14.28 3.40
N ALA A 47 -2.20 -14.84 4.57
CA ALA A 47 -1.36 -14.15 5.55
C ALA A 47 0.08 -13.95 5.02
N THR A 48 0.59 -14.94 4.28
CA THR A 48 1.87 -14.83 3.56
C THR A 48 1.80 -13.75 2.47
N ALA A 49 0.71 -13.68 1.70
CA ALA A 49 0.52 -12.65 0.68
C ALA A 49 0.45 -11.24 1.29
N ASN A 50 -0.28 -11.07 2.40
CA ASN A 50 -0.39 -9.81 3.13
C ASN A 50 0.97 -9.34 3.65
N SER A 51 1.77 -10.26 4.18
CA SER A 51 3.12 -9.95 4.68
C SER A 51 4.07 -9.52 3.57
N ARG A 52 3.94 -10.09 2.36
CA ARG A 52 4.67 -9.65 1.15
C ARG A 52 4.21 -8.29 0.64
N ILE A 53 2.94 -7.92 0.84
CA ILE A 53 2.44 -6.58 0.49
C ILE A 53 2.96 -5.55 1.49
N ASN A 54 2.95 -5.88 2.77
CA ASN A 54 3.44 -5.00 3.84
C ASN A 54 4.94 -4.75 3.75
N SER A 55 5.73 -5.68 3.20
CA SER A 55 7.17 -5.48 3.01
C SER A 55 7.52 -4.51 1.88
N ARG A 56 6.55 -3.98 1.11
CA ARG A 56 6.80 -3.07 -0.02
C ARG A 56 6.63 -1.61 0.41
N LEU A 57 7.65 -0.78 0.17
CA LEU A 57 7.69 0.63 0.58
C LEU A 57 6.54 1.49 0.02
N PRO A 58 6.11 1.33 -1.25
CA PRO A 58 5.00 2.13 -1.78
C PRO A 58 3.70 1.98 -0.97
N TYR A 59 3.41 0.79 -0.45
CA TYR A 59 2.22 0.56 0.38
C TYR A 59 2.39 1.11 1.81
N ILE A 60 3.60 1.04 2.37
CA ILE A 60 3.91 1.63 3.68
C ILE A 60 3.71 3.16 3.63
N PHE A 61 4.26 3.85 2.62
CA PHE A 61 4.09 5.30 2.50
C PHE A 61 2.64 5.72 2.29
N LEU A 62 1.86 4.92 1.55
CA LEU A 62 0.42 5.13 1.41
C LEU A 62 -0.30 5.03 2.77
N LEU A 63 0.01 3.98 3.54
CA LEU A 63 -0.57 3.77 4.87
C LEU A 63 -0.20 4.90 5.84
N SER A 64 1.06 5.35 5.85
CA SER A 64 1.51 6.47 6.69
C SER A 64 0.73 7.76 6.42
N ARG A 65 0.42 8.05 5.15
CA ARG A 65 -0.40 9.22 4.80
C ARG A 65 -1.82 9.14 5.36
N ILE A 66 -2.45 7.97 5.25
CA ILE A 66 -3.79 7.73 5.80
C ILE A 66 -3.77 7.89 7.33
N ALA A 67 -2.77 7.29 7.98
CA ALA A 67 -2.60 7.39 9.44
C ALA A 67 -2.40 8.85 9.89
N HIS A 68 -1.63 9.65 9.14
CA HIS A 68 -1.47 11.08 9.44
C HIS A 68 -2.79 11.85 9.34
N HIS A 69 -3.58 11.62 8.29
CA HIS A 69 -4.89 12.26 8.16
C HIS A 69 -5.86 11.81 9.26
N LEU A 70 -5.87 10.52 9.60
CA LEU A 70 -6.69 10.00 10.69
C LEU A 70 -6.34 10.66 12.03
N LYS A 71 -5.05 10.86 12.30
CA LYS A 71 -4.58 11.55 13.51
C LYS A 71 -5.01 13.01 13.55
N LEU A 72 -5.07 13.71 12.41
CA LEU A 72 -5.57 15.08 12.34
C LEU A 72 -7.08 15.14 12.59
N ILE A 73 -7.86 14.31 11.90
CA ILE A 73 -9.32 14.21 12.09
C ILE A 73 -9.65 13.91 13.55
N GLN A 74 -8.96 12.95 14.15
CA GLN A 74 -9.22 12.59 15.54
C GLN A 74 -8.84 13.72 16.50
N ARG A 75 -7.79 14.50 16.21
CA ARG A 75 -7.38 15.65 17.04
C ARG A 75 -8.39 16.79 16.99
N GLU A 76 -8.96 17.08 15.83
CA GLU A 76 -10.00 18.11 15.67
C GLU A 76 -11.30 17.72 16.39
N ASN A 77 -11.56 16.42 16.52
CA ASN A 77 -12.77 15.89 17.15
C ASN A 77 -12.68 15.76 18.69
N ILE A 78 -11.51 16.01 19.30
CA ILE A 78 -11.35 15.98 20.76
C ILE A 78 -12.16 17.13 21.37
N GLY A 79 -13.14 16.80 22.23
CA GLY A 79 -14.01 17.77 22.89
C GLY A 79 -15.43 17.85 22.32
N THR A 80 -15.72 17.12 21.24
CA THR A 80 -17.08 16.97 20.69
C THR A 80 -17.75 15.71 21.23
N THR A 81 -19.02 15.77 21.61
CA THR A 81 -19.82 14.59 22.00
C THR A 81 -20.41 13.93 20.74
N LYS A 82 -19.64 13.06 20.10
CA LYS A 82 -20.10 12.29 18.92
C LYS A 82 -20.51 10.87 19.33
N ASP A 83 -21.66 10.42 18.83
CA ASP A 83 -22.10 9.03 18.98
C ASP A 83 -21.29 8.09 18.07
N ARG A 84 -21.20 6.80 18.45
CA ARG A 84 -20.46 5.76 17.71
C ARG A 84 -20.89 5.69 16.24
N ARG A 85 -22.20 5.73 15.97
CA ARG A 85 -22.73 5.60 14.60
C ARG A 85 -22.37 6.81 13.74
N LEU A 86 -22.35 8.00 14.32
CA LEU A 86 -21.97 9.23 13.60
C LEU A 86 -20.50 9.21 13.21
N LEU A 87 -19.63 8.75 14.11
CA LEU A 87 -18.20 8.56 13.82
C LEU A 87 -18.00 7.55 12.68
N GLU A 88 -18.66 6.39 12.75
CA GLU A 88 -18.60 5.38 11.68
C GLU A 88 -19.02 5.96 10.31
N LEU A 89 -20.05 6.81 10.26
CA LEU A 89 -20.55 7.40 9.02
C LEU A 89 -19.60 8.46 8.46
N GLU A 90 -19.05 9.32 9.32
CA GLU A 90 -18.05 10.34 8.95
C GLU A 90 -16.78 9.69 8.41
N LEU A 91 -16.26 8.68 9.10
CA LEU A 91 -15.09 7.90 8.66
C LEU A 91 -15.37 7.18 7.34
N ASN A 92 -16.52 6.54 7.18
CA ASN A 92 -16.87 5.87 5.93
C ASN A 92 -17.00 6.85 4.76
N THR A 93 -17.54 8.04 5.00
CA THR A 93 -17.64 9.11 3.98
C THR A 93 -16.26 9.61 3.57
N TRP A 94 -15.37 9.82 4.55
CA TRP A 94 -13.99 10.23 4.31
C TRP A 94 -13.21 9.17 3.51
N VAL A 95 -13.29 7.89 3.89
CA VAL A 95 -12.62 6.78 3.19
C VAL A 95 -13.12 6.65 1.75
N ARG A 96 -14.43 6.79 1.50
CA ARG A 96 -15.00 6.79 0.14
C ARG A 96 -14.40 7.90 -0.73
N GLY A 97 -14.07 9.05 -0.15
CA GLY A 97 -13.37 10.13 -0.83
C GLY A 97 -11.93 9.78 -1.26
N LEU A 98 -11.31 8.75 -0.69
CA LEU A 98 -9.95 8.31 -1.06
C LEU A 98 -9.95 7.17 -2.10
N VAL A 99 -11.06 6.47 -2.24
CA VAL A 99 -11.24 5.25 -3.04
C VAL A 99 -11.88 5.61 -4.38
N THR A 100 -11.23 5.30 -5.50
CA THR A 100 -11.79 5.56 -6.86
C THR A 100 -11.99 4.28 -7.65
N GLU A 101 -13.24 3.98 -8.02
CA GLU A 101 -13.67 2.78 -8.80
C GLU A 101 -13.27 2.79 -10.28
N MET A 102 -12.24 3.54 -10.67
CA MET A 102 -11.75 3.51 -12.05
C MET A 102 -10.81 2.33 -12.26
N THR A 103 -11.16 1.47 -13.22
CA THR A 103 -10.41 0.29 -13.61
C THR A 103 -9.04 0.64 -14.23
N ASP A 104 -8.91 1.82 -14.87
CA ASP A 104 -7.68 2.21 -15.60
C ASP A 104 -7.29 3.71 -15.44
N PRO A 105 -6.52 4.12 -14.42
CA PRO A 105 -6.08 5.50 -14.26
C PRO A 105 -4.70 5.74 -14.91
N VAL A 106 -4.52 5.46 -16.20
CA VAL A 106 -3.18 5.54 -16.82
C VAL A 106 -2.68 6.98 -17.02
N THR A 107 -3.57 7.97 -17.01
CA THR A 107 -3.25 9.34 -17.46
C THR A 107 -3.04 10.35 -16.31
N ASN A 108 -3.37 9.98 -15.06
CA ASN A 108 -3.28 10.92 -13.93
C ASN A 108 -2.58 10.30 -12.72
N PHE A 109 -1.36 10.78 -12.42
CA PHE A 109 -0.57 10.33 -11.26
C PHE A 109 -1.30 10.50 -9.92
N ARG A 110 -2.22 11.46 -9.80
CA ARG A 110 -3.09 11.64 -8.61
C ARG A 110 -4.17 10.56 -8.46
N LEU A 111 -4.56 9.90 -9.55
CA LEU A 111 -5.57 8.83 -9.52
C LEU A 111 -4.94 7.46 -9.24
N LEU A 112 -3.65 7.27 -9.53
CA LEU A 112 -2.92 6.02 -9.25
C LEU A 112 -2.88 5.69 -7.75
N THR A 113 -2.67 6.67 -6.88
CA THR A 113 -2.67 6.46 -5.41
C THR A 113 -4.05 6.10 -4.86
N ARG A 114 -5.13 6.60 -5.48
CA ARG A 114 -6.53 6.31 -5.09
C ARG A 114 -6.98 4.92 -5.55
N CYS A 115 -6.53 4.48 -6.73
CA CYS A 115 -6.80 3.13 -7.25
C CYS A 115 -6.02 2.04 -6.50
N ALA A 116 -4.81 2.33 -6.02
CA ALA A 116 -4.03 1.39 -5.19
C ALA A 116 -4.75 1.00 -3.89
N MET A 117 -5.48 1.93 -3.26
CA MET A 117 -6.30 1.63 -2.07
C MET A 117 -7.48 0.70 -2.39
N GLN A 118 -8.07 0.79 -3.59
CA GLN A 118 -9.16 -0.10 -3.97
C GLN A 118 -8.72 -1.56 -4.08
N LYS A 119 -7.64 -1.80 -4.83
CA LYS A 119 -7.11 -3.16 -5.04
C LYS A 119 -6.71 -3.79 -3.71
N TRP A 120 -6.21 -2.99 -2.76
CA TRP A 120 -5.96 -3.42 -1.39
C TRP A 120 -7.26 -3.70 -0.64
N TRP A 121 -8.24 -2.79 -0.65
CA TRP A 121 -9.51 -2.94 0.07
C TRP A 121 -10.30 -4.17 -0.37
N TRP A 122 -10.45 -4.39 -1.68
CA TRP A 122 -11.13 -5.58 -2.21
C TRP A 122 -10.43 -6.88 -1.82
N LYS A 123 -9.09 -6.89 -1.83
CA LYS A 123 -8.32 -8.06 -1.42
C LYS A 123 -8.43 -8.33 0.08
N THR A 124 -8.36 -7.29 0.90
CA THR A 124 -8.55 -7.36 2.35
C THR A 124 -9.98 -7.80 2.72
N LEU A 125 -11.01 -7.29 2.04
CA LEU A 125 -12.42 -7.66 2.24
C LEU A 125 -12.71 -9.12 1.87
N GLN A 126 -12.09 -9.62 0.79
CA GLN A 126 -12.14 -11.04 0.42
C GLN A 126 -11.48 -11.93 1.47
N THR A 127 -10.35 -11.48 2.03
CA THR A 127 -9.61 -12.22 3.07
C THR A 127 -10.34 -12.24 4.42
N THR A 128 -11.04 -11.16 4.78
CA THR A 128 -11.79 -11.10 6.06
C THR A 128 -13.07 -11.93 6.02
N ARG A 129 -13.71 -12.06 4.85
CA ARG A 129 -14.84 -12.99 4.66
C ARG A 129 -14.41 -14.46 4.77
N ALA A 130 -13.17 -14.80 4.43
CA ALA A 130 -12.65 -16.16 4.57
C ALA A 130 -12.29 -16.55 6.02
N PHE A 131 -12.22 -15.59 6.95
CA PHE A 131 -11.92 -15.84 8.37
C PHE A 131 -13.20 -15.93 9.24
N SER A 132 -14.37 -15.67 8.67
CA SER A 132 -15.68 -15.68 9.35
C SER A 132 -16.54 -16.93 9.05
N ALA A 133 -15.94 -17.96 8.45
CA ALA A 133 -16.55 -19.27 8.22
C ALA A 133 -15.62 -20.35 8.77
#